data_AF-A0A0I9SE84-F1
#
_entry.id   AF-A0A0I9SE84-F1
#
_cell.length_a   1.000
_cell.length_b   1.000
_cell.length_c   1.000
_cell.angle_alpha   90.00
_cell.angle_beta   90.00
_cell.angle_gamma   90.00
#
_symmetry.space_group_name_H-M   'P 1'
#
loop_
_entity.id
_entity.type
_entity.pdbx_description
1 polymer ?
#
loop_
_entity_poly.entity_id
_entity_poly.type
_entity_poly.pdbx_seq_one_letter_code
_entity_poly.pdbx_strand_id
1 'polypeptide(L)'
;MLLTFASNSMTPWQLRVLVLSRHCGHATGWTKPSQANPRQEQGCTQRVWVYDLRSNMPNFGKRTPFGAQHLKPFEDAYGEDPNGHSPRAENVEGIGELSRFRVFTREQIRERGDSLDISWLKDADSLDAADLPAPEMLAGEAMAELTEALHELEELMKALGAGDEVAAQKQLMAEVMGLAVVEGNGQ
;
A
#
# COMPACT_ATOMS: atom_id res chain seq x y z
N MET A 1 -19.44 -21.34 -4.89
CA MET A 1 -18.32 -20.42 -5.19
C MET A 1 -17.97 -19.70 -3.90
N LEU A 2 -16.97 -20.17 -3.14
CA LEU A 2 -16.56 -19.51 -1.89
C LEU A 2 -15.37 -18.60 -2.18
N LEU A 3 -15.68 -17.41 -2.70
CA LEU A 3 -14.79 -16.26 -2.67
C LEU A 3 -14.61 -15.86 -1.20
N THR A 4 -13.40 -16.03 -0.68
CA THR A 4 -13.09 -15.77 0.72
C THR A 4 -12.43 -14.41 0.85
N PHE A 5 -13.15 -13.43 1.37
CA PHE A 5 -12.62 -12.11 1.71
C PHE A 5 -11.90 -12.19 3.07
N ALA A 6 -10.58 -11.98 3.09
CA ALA A 6 -9.79 -12.00 4.31
C ALA A 6 -9.89 -10.69 5.10
N SER A 7 -10.98 -10.45 5.84
CA SER A 7 -11.08 -9.63 7.08
C SER A 7 -12.54 -9.28 7.35
N ASN A 8 -12.95 -9.60 8.58
CA ASN A 8 -14.04 -8.94 9.27
C ASN A 8 -13.81 -7.42 9.28
N SER A 9 -14.89 -6.66 9.15
CA SER A 9 -14.98 -5.19 9.21
C SER A 9 -14.19 -4.41 8.15
N MET A 10 -14.79 -4.10 7.01
CA MET A 10 -14.34 -2.97 6.19
C MET A 10 -15.44 -2.46 5.26
N THR A 11 -15.48 -1.14 5.11
CA THR A 11 -16.47 -0.32 4.41
C THR A 11 -16.43 -0.51 2.88
N PRO A 12 -17.41 0.04 2.12
CA PRO A 12 -17.61 -0.22 0.68
C PRO A 12 -16.46 0.14 -0.28
N TRP A 13 -15.31 0.56 0.24
CA TRP A 13 -14.11 0.98 -0.50
C TRP A 13 -13.03 -0.10 -0.59
N GLN A 14 -13.31 -1.35 -0.19
CA GLN A 14 -12.30 -2.41 -0.15
C GLN A 14 -12.62 -3.61 -1.04
N LEU A 15 -12.37 -3.46 -2.35
CA LEU A 15 -12.17 -4.62 -3.22
C LEU A 15 -10.75 -5.11 -3.04
N ARG A 16 -10.66 -6.22 -2.32
CA ARG A 16 -9.43 -6.78 -1.79
C ARG A 16 -8.75 -7.68 -2.80
N VAL A 17 -7.42 -7.66 -2.73
CA VAL A 17 -6.53 -8.71 -3.19
C VAL A 17 -7.17 -10.08 -2.93
N LEU A 18 -7.42 -10.84 -4.00
CA LEU A 18 -8.05 -12.15 -3.88
C LEU A 18 -6.95 -13.19 -3.62
N VAL A 19 -6.93 -13.67 -2.38
CA VAL A 19 -5.92 -14.62 -1.89
C VAL A 19 -6.51 -16.03 -1.87
N LEU A 20 -5.85 -16.97 -2.53
CA LEU A 20 -6.22 -18.39 -2.49
C LEU A 20 -5.17 -19.22 -1.76
N SER A 21 -5.56 -19.73 -0.58
CA SER A 21 -4.72 -20.54 0.29
C SER A 21 -5.49 -21.74 0.84
N ARG A 22 -4.78 -22.83 1.14
CA ARG A 22 -5.33 -24.04 1.76
C ARG A 22 -5.05 -24.02 3.26
N HIS A 23 -6.06 -23.84 4.10
CA HIS A 23 -5.87 -23.91 5.56
C HIS A 23 -5.93 -25.35 6.09
N CYS A 24 -5.25 -25.60 7.21
CA CYS A 24 -5.44 -26.81 7.99
C CYS A 24 -6.44 -26.53 9.11
N GLY A 25 -7.48 -27.35 9.24
CA GLY A 25 -8.37 -27.28 10.40
C GLY A 25 -9.75 -27.89 10.16
N HIS A 26 -10.24 -28.62 11.15
CA HIS A 26 -11.65 -28.98 11.28
C HIS A 26 -12.45 -27.75 11.77
N ALA A 27 -13.62 -27.52 11.17
CA ALA A 27 -14.71 -26.72 11.75
C ALA A 27 -14.69 -25.17 11.63
N THR A 28 -14.18 -24.59 10.55
CA THR A 28 -14.74 -23.32 10.01
C THR A 28 -14.86 -23.46 8.50
N GLY A 29 -15.93 -22.94 7.88
CA GLY A 29 -16.41 -23.25 6.52
C GLY A 29 -15.49 -22.90 5.33
N TRP A 30 -14.18 -22.92 5.51
CA TRP A 30 -13.15 -22.80 4.49
C TRP A 30 -12.73 -24.19 4.01
N THR A 31 -12.19 -24.29 2.80
CA THR A 31 -11.95 -25.54 2.05
C THR A 31 -11.29 -26.64 2.88
N LYS A 32 -11.76 -27.89 2.68
CA LYS A 32 -11.25 -29.08 3.36
C LYS A 32 -9.72 -29.21 3.16
N PRO A 33 -8.98 -29.75 4.16
CA PRO A 33 -7.56 -30.07 4.04
C PRO A 33 -7.27 -30.95 2.82
N SER A 34 -5.98 -31.07 2.45
CA SER A 34 -5.52 -31.68 1.19
C SER A 34 -6.32 -32.94 0.80
N GLN A 35 -6.70 -33.09 -0.48
CA GLN A 35 -7.48 -34.27 -0.94
C GLN A 35 -6.81 -35.60 -0.55
N ALA A 36 -5.48 -35.59 -0.41
CA ALA A 36 -4.68 -36.73 0.04
C ALA A 36 -4.77 -37.00 1.55
N ASN A 37 -4.94 -35.97 2.39
CA ASN A 37 -5.10 -36.13 3.84
C ASN A 37 -6.15 -35.14 4.42
N PRO A 38 -7.42 -35.57 4.48
CA PRO A 38 -8.52 -34.77 5.02
C PRO A 38 -8.44 -34.44 6.52
N ARG A 39 -7.42 -34.92 7.25
CA ARG A 39 -7.21 -34.64 8.68
C ARG A 39 -5.88 -33.93 8.95
N GLN A 40 -5.24 -33.39 7.92
CA GLN A 40 -3.99 -32.66 8.09
C GLN A 40 -4.21 -31.38 8.91
N GLU A 41 -3.45 -31.24 10.01
CA GLU A 41 -3.58 -30.13 10.95
C GLU A 41 -2.52 -29.03 10.76
N GLN A 42 -1.41 -29.32 10.08
CA GLN A 42 -0.33 -28.35 9.82
C GLN A 42 0.22 -28.47 8.39
N GLY A 43 0.75 -27.37 7.84
CA GLY A 43 1.43 -27.37 6.53
C GLY A 43 0.53 -27.57 5.31
N CYS A 44 -0.75 -27.25 5.38
CA CYS A 44 -1.68 -27.42 4.25
C CYS A 44 -1.45 -26.41 3.13
N THR A 45 -0.99 -25.21 3.49
CA THR A 45 -0.63 -24.17 2.52
C THR A 45 0.81 -24.36 2.08
N GLN A 46 1.00 -24.68 0.81
CA GLN A 46 2.32 -24.70 0.18
C GLN A 46 2.53 -23.48 -0.71
N ARG A 47 1.47 -23.06 -1.40
CA ARG A 47 1.47 -21.93 -2.33
C ARG A 47 0.18 -21.13 -2.16
N VAL A 48 0.30 -19.83 -2.35
CA VAL A 48 -0.80 -18.88 -2.29
C VAL A 48 -0.84 -18.13 -3.60
N TRP A 49 -2.00 -18.15 -4.26
CA TRP A 49 -2.23 -17.35 -5.46
C TRP A 49 -2.89 -16.03 -5.06
N VAL A 50 -2.42 -14.95 -5.65
CA VAL A 50 -2.82 -13.59 -5.32
C VAL A 50 -3.21 -12.87 -6.60
N TYR A 51 -4.42 -12.31 -6.63
CA TYR A 51 -4.87 -11.46 -7.72
C TYR A 51 -4.99 -10.01 -7.26
N ASP A 52 -4.28 -9.10 -7.92
CA ASP A 52 -4.31 -7.66 -7.65
C ASP A 52 -5.41 -6.97 -8.49
N LEU A 53 -6.55 -6.71 -7.83
CA LEU A 53 -7.67 -5.91 -8.36
C LEU A 53 -7.72 -4.52 -7.71
N ARG A 54 -6.60 -4.05 -7.15
CA ARG A 54 -6.49 -2.75 -6.49
C ARG A 54 -5.65 -1.79 -7.33
N SER A 55 -4.44 -2.20 -7.64
CA SER A 55 -3.44 -1.30 -8.22
C SER A 55 -3.83 -0.92 -9.64
N ASN A 56 -3.69 0.35 -10.00
CA ASN A 56 -4.03 0.86 -11.34
C ASN A 56 -5.47 0.55 -11.82
N MET A 57 -6.42 0.40 -10.89
CA MET A 57 -7.84 0.21 -11.24
C MET A 57 -8.59 1.54 -11.25
N PRO A 58 -9.64 1.69 -12.09
CA PRO A 58 -10.46 2.89 -12.09
C PRO A 58 -11.09 3.15 -10.72
N ASN A 59 -11.25 4.43 -10.37
CA ASN A 59 -12.06 4.82 -9.21
C ASN A 59 -13.53 4.44 -9.44
N PHE A 60 -13.98 3.37 -8.78
CA PHE A 60 -15.34 2.91 -8.86
C PHE A 60 -16.29 3.81 -8.06
N GLY A 61 -17.47 4.06 -8.61
CA GLY A 61 -18.48 4.93 -8.01
C GLY A 61 -19.70 5.07 -8.90
N LYS A 62 -20.55 6.07 -8.64
CA LYS A 62 -21.79 6.28 -9.40
C LYS A 62 -21.58 6.44 -10.90
N ARG A 63 -20.44 7.04 -11.30
CA ARG A 63 -20.10 7.31 -12.71
C ARG A 63 -19.33 6.15 -13.36
N THR A 64 -18.71 5.29 -12.55
CA THR A 64 -17.91 4.15 -12.99
C THR A 64 -18.31 2.94 -12.15
N PRO A 65 -19.41 2.25 -12.50
CA PRO A 65 -19.92 1.15 -11.69
C PRO A 65 -19.00 -0.07 -11.77
N PHE A 66 -18.82 -0.73 -10.63
CA PHE A 66 -18.13 -2.02 -10.57
C PHE A 66 -19.11 -3.14 -11.00
N GLY A 67 -18.78 -3.86 -12.06
CA GLY A 67 -19.56 -4.99 -12.57
C GLY A 67 -18.74 -6.27 -12.79
N ALA A 68 -19.45 -7.34 -13.14
CA ALA A 68 -18.89 -8.69 -13.32
C ALA A 68 -17.74 -8.74 -14.34
N GLN A 69 -17.75 -7.84 -15.33
CA GLN A 69 -16.68 -7.73 -16.33
C GLN A 69 -15.28 -7.51 -15.71
N HIS A 70 -15.18 -6.84 -14.55
CA HIS A 70 -13.89 -6.62 -13.89
C HIS A 70 -13.38 -7.85 -13.15
N LEU A 71 -14.26 -8.81 -12.85
CA LEU A 71 -13.91 -10.06 -12.19
C LEU A 71 -13.63 -11.19 -13.19
N LYS A 72 -14.06 -11.03 -14.45
CA LYS A 72 -13.93 -12.06 -15.48
C LYS A 72 -12.49 -12.56 -15.68
N PRO A 73 -11.47 -11.69 -15.76
CA PRO A 73 -10.08 -12.16 -15.90
C PRO A 73 -9.60 -12.95 -14.67
N PHE A 74 -10.05 -12.58 -13.47
CA PHE A 74 -9.78 -13.34 -12.26
C PHE A 74 -10.47 -14.72 -12.29
N GLU A 75 -11.73 -14.80 -12.68
CA GLU A 75 -12.46 -16.06 -12.77
C GLU A 75 -11.80 -17.03 -13.76
N ASP A 76 -11.40 -16.51 -14.93
CA ASP A 76 -10.72 -17.30 -15.96
C ASP A 76 -9.35 -17.80 -15.45
N ALA A 77 -8.62 -16.97 -14.70
CA ALA A 77 -7.36 -17.33 -14.05
C ALA A 77 -7.54 -18.31 -12.87
N TYR A 78 -8.64 -18.20 -12.14
CA TYR A 78 -8.95 -19.04 -11.00
C TYR A 78 -9.23 -20.49 -11.42
N GLY A 79 -9.94 -20.66 -12.54
CA GLY A 79 -10.31 -21.92 -13.15
C GLY A 79 -11.65 -22.49 -12.66
N GLU A 80 -12.07 -23.62 -13.22
CA GLU A 80 -13.42 -24.16 -12.94
C GLU A 80 -13.54 -24.91 -11.61
N ASP A 81 -12.43 -25.38 -11.03
CA ASP A 81 -12.47 -26.15 -9.79
C ASP A 81 -12.77 -25.25 -8.59
N PRO A 82 -13.89 -25.45 -7.87
CA PRO A 82 -14.22 -24.66 -6.69
C PRO A 82 -13.18 -24.76 -5.56
N ASN A 83 -12.36 -25.81 -5.52
CA ASN A 83 -11.28 -25.99 -4.55
C ASN A 83 -9.92 -25.46 -5.06
N GLY A 84 -9.89 -24.89 -6.27
CA GLY A 84 -8.72 -24.26 -6.85
C GLY A 84 -7.58 -25.21 -7.23
N HIS A 85 -7.88 -26.43 -7.68
CA HIS A 85 -6.89 -27.32 -8.28
C HIS A 85 -6.79 -27.20 -9.81
N SER A 86 -7.59 -26.34 -10.43
CA SER A 86 -7.43 -26.05 -11.86
C SER A 86 -5.97 -25.64 -12.15
N PRO A 87 -5.41 -26.05 -13.29
CA PRO A 87 -4.11 -25.56 -13.73
C PRO A 87 -4.09 -24.03 -13.78
N ARG A 88 -3.02 -23.43 -13.27
CA ARG A 88 -2.85 -21.98 -13.16
C ARG A 88 -1.47 -21.59 -13.65
N ALA A 89 -1.39 -20.41 -14.22
CA ALA A 89 -0.15 -19.78 -14.62
C ALA A 89 -0.17 -18.31 -14.19
N GLU A 90 1.00 -17.75 -13.94
CA GLU A 90 1.17 -16.30 -13.90
C GLU A 90 1.00 -15.72 -15.32
N ASN A 91 1.09 -14.40 -15.45
CA ASN A 91 0.89 -13.64 -16.71
C ASN A 91 -0.57 -13.39 -17.10
N VAL A 92 -1.45 -13.28 -16.11
CA VAL A 92 -2.81 -12.75 -16.30
C VAL A 92 -2.73 -11.22 -16.23
N GLU A 93 -3.27 -10.56 -17.25
CA GLU A 93 -3.30 -9.09 -17.39
C GLU A 93 -1.92 -8.43 -17.16
N GLY A 94 -0.87 -9.02 -17.74
CA GLY A 94 0.52 -8.54 -17.65
C GLY A 94 1.52 -9.70 -17.79
N ILE A 95 2.83 -9.42 -17.74
CA ILE A 95 3.89 -10.43 -17.83
C ILE A 95 4.87 -10.26 -16.67
N GLY A 96 5.23 -11.36 -16.02
CA GLY A 96 6.17 -11.39 -14.90
C GLY A 96 5.70 -10.53 -13.73
N GLU A 97 6.51 -9.56 -13.33
CA GLU A 97 6.18 -8.63 -12.25
C GLU A 97 5.01 -7.71 -12.59
N LEU A 98 4.67 -7.54 -13.87
CA LEU A 98 3.50 -6.77 -14.29
C LEU A 98 2.20 -7.59 -14.27
N SER A 99 2.27 -8.91 -14.04
CA SER A 99 1.06 -9.72 -13.96
C SER A 99 0.24 -9.39 -12.73
N ARG A 100 -1.08 -9.30 -12.89
CA ARG A 100 -2.03 -9.16 -11.79
C ARG A 100 -2.24 -10.46 -11.02
N PHE A 101 -1.87 -11.60 -11.58
CA PHE A 101 -2.03 -12.90 -10.93
C PHE A 101 -0.69 -13.58 -10.68
N ARG A 102 -0.30 -13.67 -9.42
CA ARG A 102 1.02 -14.21 -9.02
C ARG A 102 0.90 -15.23 -7.90
N VAL A 103 1.95 -16.04 -7.79
CA VAL A 103 2.00 -17.12 -6.80
C VAL A 103 3.18 -16.95 -5.87
N PHE A 104 2.90 -17.07 -4.57
CA PHE A 104 3.88 -16.98 -3.50
C PHE A 104 3.97 -18.31 -2.75
N THR A 105 5.19 -18.72 -2.42
CA THR A 105 5.42 -19.91 -1.59
C THR A 105 5.16 -19.59 -0.11
N ARG A 106 4.91 -20.63 0.70
CA ARG A 106 4.73 -20.46 2.14
C ARG A 106 5.97 -19.86 2.81
N GLU A 107 7.15 -20.17 2.29
CA GLU A 107 8.46 -19.65 2.74
C GLU A 107 8.56 -18.15 2.50
N GLN A 108 8.23 -17.69 1.29
CA GLN A 108 8.22 -16.25 0.96
C GLN A 108 7.23 -15.45 1.80
N ILE A 109 6.14 -16.08 2.25
CA ILE A 109 5.17 -15.46 3.16
C ILE A 109 5.73 -15.42 4.59
N ARG A 110 6.44 -16.48 5.01
CA ARG A 110 7.08 -16.55 6.32
C ARG A 110 8.15 -15.48 6.49
N GLU A 111 8.95 -15.25 5.46
CA GLU A 111 9.98 -14.20 5.42
C GLU A 111 9.38 -12.79 5.58
N ARG A 112 8.10 -12.62 5.20
CA ARG A 112 7.32 -11.38 5.38
C ARG A 112 6.57 -11.31 6.71
N GLY A 113 6.95 -12.13 7.69
CA GLY A 113 6.29 -12.18 9.00
C GLY A 113 4.87 -12.72 8.95
N ASP A 114 4.58 -13.65 8.03
CA ASP A 114 3.26 -14.25 7.82
C ASP A 114 2.16 -13.25 7.42
N SER A 115 2.53 -12.07 6.91
CA SER A 115 1.59 -11.10 6.35
C SER A 115 1.11 -11.52 4.95
N LEU A 116 -0.21 -11.44 4.74
CA LEU A 116 -0.85 -11.65 3.43
C LEU A 116 -1.13 -10.33 2.68
N ASP A 117 -0.72 -9.20 3.25
CA ASP A 117 -0.76 -7.91 2.59
C ASP A 117 0.40 -7.80 1.60
N ILE A 118 0.27 -8.48 0.46
CA ILE A 118 1.30 -8.57 -0.57
C ILE A 118 0.88 -7.71 -1.76
N SER A 119 1.63 -6.63 -2.01
CA SER A 119 1.54 -5.86 -3.26
C SER A 119 2.88 -5.87 -3.99
N TRP A 120 2.83 -5.89 -5.32
CA TRP A 120 4.02 -5.81 -6.18
C TRP A 120 3.81 -4.89 -7.38
N LEU A 121 2.56 -4.62 -7.77
CA LEU A 121 2.26 -3.59 -8.74
C LEU A 121 2.38 -2.22 -8.06
N LYS A 122 3.08 -1.30 -8.73
CA LYS A 122 3.11 0.11 -8.34
C LYS A 122 1.88 0.80 -8.92
N ASP A 123 1.25 1.64 -8.13
CA ASP A 123 0.22 2.55 -8.64
C ASP A 123 0.87 3.58 -9.59
N ALA A 124 0.18 3.96 -10.66
CA ALA A 124 0.67 4.90 -11.66
C ALA A 124 0.95 6.29 -11.07
N ASP A 125 0.28 6.61 -9.96
CA ASP A 125 0.49 7.84 -9.19
C ASP A 125 1.58 7.68 -8.10
N SER A 126 2.16 6.48 -7.95
CA SER A 126 3.26 6.22 -7.01
C SER A 126 4.57 6.64 -7.65
N LEU A 127 5.18 7.70 -7.12
CA LEU A 127 6.56 8.09 -7.47
C LEU A 127 7.50 6.93 -7.09
N ASP A 128 8.32 6.48 -8.03
CA ASP A 128 9.36 5.50 -7.74
C ASP A 128 10.47 6.18 -6.94
N ALA A 129 10.93 5.56 -5.85
CA ALA A 129 12.06 6.07 -5.09
C ALA A 129 13.35 6.16 -5.95
N ALA A 130 13.43 5.37 -7.02
CA ALA A 130 14.50 5.43 -8.01
C ALA A 130 14.41 6.63 -8.96
N ASP A 131 13.20 7.21 -9.12
CA ASP A 131 12.96 8.38 -9.98
C ASP A 131 13.01 9.69 -9.17
N LEU A 132 13.14 9.61 -7.86
CA LEU A 132 13.32 10.77 -7.00
C LEU A 132 14.74 11.34 -7.12
N PRO A 133 14.90 12.67 -7.15
CA PRO A 133 16.22 13.28 -7.03
C PRO A 133 16.84 12.95 -5.66
N ALA A 134 18.15 13.20 -5.53
CA ALA A 134 18.88 12.90 -4.30
C ALA A 134 18.15 13.49 -3.06
N PRO A 135 18.13 12.79 -1.91
CA PRO A 135 17.41 13.24 -0.73
C PRO A 135 17.75 14.67 -0.30
N GLU A 136 18.99 15.09 -0.48
CA GLU A 136 19.46 16.43 -0.17
C GLU A 136 18.86 17.50 -1.08
N MET A 137 18.58 17.17 -2.35
CA MET A 137 17.89 18.08 -3.26
C MET A 137 16.43 18.27 -2.86
N LEU A 138 15.71 17.18 -2.57
CA LEU A 138 14.32 17.25 -2.10
C LEU A 138 14.20 18.02 -0.79
N ALA A 139 15.12 17.77 0.15
CA ALA A 139 15.17 18.51 1.40
C ALA A 139 15.47 20.00 1.16
N GLY A 140 16.39 20.31 0.24
CA GLY A 140 16.71 21.69 -0.15
C GLY A 140 15.52 22.44 -0.76
N GLU A 141 14.81 21.82 -1.70
CA GLU A 141 13.59 22.37 -2.31
C GLU A 141 12.51 22.61 -1.26
N ALA A 142 12.25 21.62 -0.40
CA ALA A 142 11.28 21.77 0.69
C ALA A 142 11.66 22.89 1.67
N MET A 143 12.95 23.02 2.01
CA MET A 143 13.42 24.10 2.88
C MET A 143 13.25 25.48 2.23
N ALA A 144 13.50 25.61 0.92
CA ALA A 144 13.32 26.86 0.19
C ALA A 144 11.85 27.28 0.17
N GLU A 145 10.95 26.38 -0.22
CA GLU A 145 9.49 26.61 -0.26
C GLU A 145 8.93 26.99 1.12
N LEU A 146 9.34 26.29 2.17
CA LEU A 146 8.93 26.61 3.54
C LEU A 146 9.45 27.98 3.98
N THR A 147 10.68 28.34 3.62
CA THR A 147 11.27 29.65 3.96
C THR A 147 10.52 30.78 3.27
N GLU A 148 10.15 30.60 2.00
CA GLU A 148 9.36 31.58 1.24
C GLU A 148 7.96 31.75 1.81
N ALA A 149 7.24 30.64 2.06
CA ALA A 149 5.92 30.67 2.67
C ALA A 149 5.91 31.37 4.04
N LEU A 150 6.95 31.14 4.85
CA LEU A 150 7.11 31.82 6.14
C LEU A 150 7.38 33.32 5.95
N HIS A 151 8.18 33.71 4.96
CA HIS A 151 8.41 35.11 4.64
C HIS A 151 7.12 35.85 4.25
N GLU A 152 6.31 35.26 3.37
CA GLU A 152 5.02 35.83 2.97
C GLU A 152 4.07 36.01 4.16
N LEU A 153 4.04 35.02 5.07
CA LEU A 153 3.23 35.10 6.28
C LEU A 153 3.69 36.23 7.21
N GLU A 154 5.00 36.46 7.35
CA GLU A 154 5.53 37.58 8.12
C GLU A 154 5.13 38.93 7.54
N GLU A 155 5.17 39.08 6.22
CA GLU A 155 4.75 40.31 5.55
C GLU A 155 3.27 40.59 5.78
N LEU A 156 2.43 39.56 5.68
CA LEU A 156 1.00 39.66 5.96
C LEU A 156 0.72 40.05 7.41
N MET A 157 1.39 39.42 8.38
CA MET A 157 1.24 39.75 9.79
C MET A 157 1.68 41.18 10.11
N LYS A 158 2.78 41.65 9.52
CA LYS A 158 3.22 43.05 9.64
C LYS A 158 2.19 44.02 9.07
N ALA A 159 1.63 43.72 7.89
CA ALA A 159 0.61 44.56 7.26
C ALA A 159 -0.67 44.67 8.12
N LEU A 160 -1.00 43.63 8.88
CA LEU A 160 -2.13 43.61 9.82
C LEU A 160 -1.84 44.28 11.18
N GLY A 161 -0.62 44.77 11.41
CA GLY A 161 -0.22 45.42 12.66
C GLY A 161 0.26 44.47 13.76
N ALA A 162 0.46 43.17 13.45
CA ALA A 162 0.92 42.14 14.38
C ALA A 162 2.46 42.04 14.44
N GLY A 163 3.18 43.17 14.41
CA GLY A 163 4.64 43.19 14.32
C GLY A 163 5.35 42.56 15.52
N ASP A 164 4.81 42.75 16.73
CA ASP A 164 5.37 42.19 17.97
C ASP A 164 5.22 40.66 18.02
N GLU A 165 4.13 40.13 17.46
CA GLU A 165 3.86 38.69 17.35
C GLU A 165 4.82 38.03 16.36
N VAL A 166 5.12 38.69 15.23
CA VAL A 166 6.13 38.23 14.27
C VAL A 166 7.51 38.14 14.92
N ALA A 167 7.90 39.12 15.75
CA ALA A 167 9.18 39.11 16.44
C ALA A 167 9.30 37.94 17.44
N ALA A 168 8.24 37.67 18.21
CA ALA A 168 8.20 36.52 19.12
C ALA A 168 8.26 35.19 18.36
N GLN A 169 7.56 35.09 17.23
CA GLN A 169 7.52 33.88 16.41
C GLN A 169 8.87 33.60 15.73
N LYS A 170 9.61 34.65 15.34
CA LYS A 170 11.01 34.54 14.85
C LYS A 170 11.96 33.99 15.90
N GLN A 171 11.84 34.49 17.14
CA GLN A 171 12.69 34.03 18.24
C GLN A 171 12.45 32.54 18.53
N LEU A 172 11.18 32.13 18.57
CA LEU A 172 10.80 30.74 18.76
C LEU A 172 11.32 29.86 17.61
N MET A 173 11.19 30.31 16.37
CA MET A 173 11.65 29.57 15.21
C MET A 173 13.17 29.41 15.18
N ALA A 174 13.93 30.44 15.57
CA ALA A 174 15.38 30.36 15.71
C ALA A 174 15.82 29.35 16.77
N GLU A 175 15.09 29.27 17.90
CA GLU A 175 15.31 28.28 18.95
C GLU A 175 15.01 26.86 18.48
N VAL A 176 13.87 26.65 17.80
CA VAL A 176 13.46 25.35 17.24
C VAL A 176 14.45 24.85 16.18
N MET A 177 14.96 25.75 15.35
CA MET A 177 15.95 25.42 14.31
C MET A 177 17.37 25.28 14.86
N GLY A 178 17.58 25.49 16.17
CA GLY A 178 18.91 25.42 16.79
C GLY A 178 19.89 26.48 16.28
N LEU A 179 19.39 27.58 15.70
CA LEU A 179 20.18 28.66 15.09
C LEU A 179 20.63 29.72 16.10
N ALA A 180 20.51 29.45 17.42
CA ALA A 180 20.87 30.40 18.45
C ALA A 180 22.33 30.86 18.27
N VAL A 181 22.48 32.15 17.96
CA VAL A 181 23.74 32.86 17.79
C VAL A 181 24.55 32.72 19.07
N VAL A 182 25.71 32.08 18.99
CA VAL A 182 26.76 32.25 20.00
C VAL A 182 27.24 33.70 19.86
N GLU A 183 26.79 34.58 20.76
CA GLU A 183 27.46 35.85 20.99
C GLU A 183 28.86 35.54 21.55
N GLY A 184 29.82 35.42 20.64
CA GLY A 184 31.23 35.38 20.98
C GLY A 184 31.64 36.72 21.59
N ASN A 185 31.57 36.81 22.92
CA ASN A 185 32.25 37.85 23.68
C ASN A 185 33.73 37.84 23.30
N GLY A 186 34.19 38.95 22.72
CA GLY A 186 35.60 39.17 22.46
C GLY A 186 36.39 39.22 23.76
N GLN A 187 37.54 38.54 23.76
CA GLN A 187 38.75 39.03 24.41
C GLN A 187 39.99 38.45 23.72
#